data_AF-A0A9W9RRN6-F1
#
_entry.id   AF-A0A9W9RRN6-F1
#
_cell.length_a   1.000
_cell.length_b   1.000
_cell.length_c   1.000
_cell.angle_alpha   90.00
_cell.angle_beta   90.00
_cell.angle_gamma   90.00
#
_symmetry.space_group_name_H-M   'P 1'
#
loop_
_entity.id
_entity.type
_entity.pdbx_description
1 polymer ?
#
loop_
_entity_poly.entity_id
_entity_poly.type
_entity_poly.pdbx_seq_one_letter_code
_entity_poly.pdbx_strand_id
1 'polypeptide(L)'
;MIWRAVLLSFLSISITCALVVQTREEPGSNPTAVIVEHSYTTIPPASDTTIFTTSTDKTSSSSDAAPAPGSEYYDSGPPVILPVTSEQPDALGIGNVSGFYGPGSWAAWFISIVASWCRLLRVSEDRFDPNTWLFLLGTNWAAVALFRVIRMAQSIPLDSLTYDADLGSLKGSIGAAFNVTFWGTFHGLMQYLLAMIIFDTRKAQRYRLWTLLLGMILPCLALMHSAPLRTMNVPALYWHAMHSGAYDLNLAVAYPTCALDC
;
A
#
# COMPACT_ATOMS: atom_id res chain seq x y z
N MET A 1 -31.87 23.44 -5.51
CA MET A 1 -31.39 23.06 -6.86
C MET A 1 -29.87 23.11 -7.01
N ILE A 2 -29.17 24.14 -6.54
CA ILE A 2 -27.69 24.28 -6.67
C ILE A 2 -26.91 23.09 -6.05
N TRP A 3 -27.37 22.55 -4.92
CA TRP A 3 -26.71 21.43 -4.24
C TRP A 3 -26.71 20.11 -5.01
N ARG A 4 -27.72 19.86 -5.86
CA ARG A 4 -27.75 18.67 -6.74
C ARG A 4 -26.70 18.78 -7.86
N ALA A 5 -26.50 19.98 -8.42
CA ALA A 5 -25.48 20.20 -9.43
C ALA A 5 -24.07 20.05 -8.84
N VAL A 6 -23.81 20.58 -7.65
CA VAL A 6 -22.50 20.44 -6.97
C VAL A 6 -22.22 18.98 -6.61
N LEU A 7 -23.20 18.26 -6.05
CA LEU A 7 -23.06 16.84 -5.72
C LEU A 7 -22.79 15.99 -6.97
N LEU A 8 -23.48 16.27 -8.09
CA LEU A 8 -23.27 15.57 -9.36
C LEU A 8 -21.91 15.90 -10.00
N SER A 9 -21.39 17.12 -9.85
CA SER A 9 -20.05 17.47 -10.31
C SER A 9 -18.96 16.71 -9.54
N PHE A 10 -19.10 16.57 -8.21
CA PHE A 10 -18.11 15.84 -7.40
C PHE A 10 -18.24 14.32 -7.50
N LEU A 11 -19.47 13.78 -7.61
CA LEU A 11 -19.68 12.38 -7.96
C LEU A 11 -19.08 12.08 -9.34
N SER A 12 -19.29 12.98 -10.31
CA SER A 12 -18.70 12.87 -11.64
C SER A 12 -17.18 12.89 -11.59
N ILE A 13 -16.53 13.76 -10.80
CA ILE A 13 -15.07 13.76 -10.67
C ILE A 13 -14.56 12.48 -10.00
N SER A 14 -15.18 11.99 -8.92
CA SER A 14 -14.76 10.74 -8.26
C SER A 14 -15.02 9.50 -9.13
N ILE A 15 -16.17 9.44 -9.81
CA ILE A 15 -16.53 8.34 -10.71
C ILE A 15 -15.69 8.41 -11.98
N THR A 16 -15.35 9.58 -12.51
CA THR A 16 -14.44 9.71 -13.65
C THR A 16 -13.02 9.31 -13.25
N CYS A 17 -12.55 9.67 -12.06
CA CYS A 17 -11.27 9.17 -11.54
C CYS A 17 -11.29 7.64 -11.33
N ALA A 18 -12.40 7.05 -10.88
CA ALA A 18 -12.56 5.61 -10.70
C ALA A 18 -12.81 4.83 -12.02
N LEU A 19 -13.48 5.43 -13.00
CA LEU A 19 -13.72 4.82 -14.32
C LEU A 19 -12.52 4.95 -15.23
N VAL A 20 -11.79 6.07 -15.19
CA VAL A 20 -10.47 6.20 -15.85
C VAL A 20 -9.45 5.23 -15.22
N VAL A 21 -9.66 4.80 -13.97
CA VAL A 21 -8.91 3.68 -13.36
C VAL A 21 -9.26 2.32 -13.98
N GLN A 22 -10.46 2.15 -14.54
CA GLN A 22 -10.99 0.84 -14.93
C GLN A 22 -11.06 0.59 -16.46
N THR A 23 -11.07 1.63 -17.31
CA THR A 23 -11.31 1.47 -18.77
C THR A 23 -10.05 1.47 -19.64
N ARG A 24 -8.85 1.20 -19.10
CA ARG A 24 -7.63 1.13 -19.93
C ARG A 24 -6.82 -0.16 -19.73
N GLU A 25 -7.52 -1.28 -19.64
CA GLU A 25 -6.96 -2.57 -20.04
C GLU A 25 -7.17 -2.68 -21.55
N GLU A 26 -6.13 -2.44 -22.34
CA GLU A 26 -6.16 -2.84 -23.75
C GLU A 26 -6.00 -4.36 -23.82
N PRO A 27 -6.95 -5.09 -24.45
CA PRO A 27 -6.80 -6.51 -24.67
C PRO A 27 -5.84 -6.72 -25.84
N GLY A 28 -4.60 -7.08 -25.53
CA GLY A 28 -3.70 -7.66 -26.52
C GLY A 28 -2.41 -6.88 -26.75
N SER A 29 -1.45 -7.03 -25.83
CA SER A 29 -0.07 -7.15 -26.28
C SER A 29 0.59 -8.30 -25.52
N ASN A 30 0.95 -9.34 -26.27
CA ASN A 30 1.80 -10.43 -25.78
C ASN A 30 3.18 -9.83 -25.51
N PRO A 31 3.70 -9.84 -24.27
CA PRO A 31 5.09 -9.51 -24.04
C PRO A 31 5.92 -10.71 -24.51
N THR A 32 6.57 -10.55 -25.67
CA THR A 32 7.64 -11.43 -26.12
C THR A 32 8.71 -11.43 -25.03
N ALA A 33 8.80 -12.52 -24.27
CA ALA A 33 9.85 -12.73 -23.29
C ALA A 33 11.19 -12.85 -24.03
N VAL A 34 11.98 -11.77 -24.03
CA VAL A 34 13.39 -11.83 -24.41
C VAL A 34 14.13 -12.40 -23.21
N ILE A 35 14.44 -13.69 -23.28
CA ILE A 35 15.34 -14.36 -22.33
C ILE A 35 16.75 -13.83 -22.62
N VAL A 36 17.22 -12.89 -21.80
CA VAL A 36 18.62 -12.48 -21.77
C VAL A 36 19.31 -13.35 -20.73
N GLU A 37 20.00 -14.41 -21.17
CA GLU A 37 20.95 -15.13 -20.32
C GLU A 37 22.15 -14.23 -20.04
N HIS A 38 22.27 -13.74 -18.81
CA HIS A 38 23.49 -13.12 -18.31
C HIS A 38 24.24 -14.12 -17.43
N SER A 39 25.24 -14.77 -18.02
CA SER A 39 26.23 -15.58 -17.32
C SER A 39 27.17 -14.67 -16.53
N TYR A 40 26.90 -14.48 -15.24
CA TYR A 40 27.84 -13.80 -14.35
C TYR A 40 28.84 -14.82 -13.78
N THR A 41 30.08 -14.76 -14.25
CA THR A 41 31.21 -15.43 -13.60
C THR A 41 31.73 -14.54 -12.48
N THR A 42 31.25 -14.75 -11.26
CA THR A 42 31.75 -14.06 -10.07
C THR A 42 32.90 -14.88 -9.46
N ILE A 43 34.11 -14.34 -9.50
CA ILE A 43 35.28 -14.89 -8.79
C ILE A 43 35.21 -14.36 -7.35
N PRO A 44 35.16 -15.22 -6.31
CA PRO A 44 35.17 -14.76 -4.93
C PRO A 44 36.61 -14.41 -4.47
N PRO A 45 36.80 -13.35 -3.68
CA PRO A 45 38.03 -13.17 -2.91
C PRO A 45 38.06 -14.15 -1.73
N ALA A 46 39.21 -14.79 -1.54
CA ALA A 46 39.46 -15.75 -0.47
C ALA A 46 39.44 -15.04 0.89
N SER A 47 38.53 -15.47 1.76
CA SER A 47 38.58 -15.24 3.19
C SER A 47 38.30 -16.57 3.90
N ASP A 48 39.37 -17.16 4.43
CA ASP A 48 39.33 -18.36 5.26
C ASP A 48 38.52 -18.08 6.53
N THR A 49 37.37 -18.72 6.66
CA THR A 49 36.75 -18.97 7.98
C THR A 49 36.05 -20.32 7.91
N THR A 50 36.72 -21.34 8.44
CA THR A 50 36.26 -22.72 8.53
C THR A 50 35.14 -22.84 9.57
N ILE A 51 33.89 -22.94 9.10
CA ILE A 51 32.77 -23.43 9.89
C ILE A 51 32.33 -24.76 9.29
N PHE A 52 32.55 -25.82 10.07
CA PHE A 52 32.08 -27.18 9.81
C PHE A 52 30.55 -27.21 9.85
N THR A 53 29.90 -27.56 8.74
CA THR A 53 28.50 -27.99 8.71
C THR A 53 28.42 -29.43 8.22
N THR A 54 27.77 -30.25 9.04
CA THR A 54 27.59 -31.69 8.84
C THR A 54 26.60 -31.93 7.71
N SER A 55 27.09 -32.47 6.59
CA SER A 55 26.26 -33.01 5.51
C SER A 55 25.43 -34.18 6.04
N THR A 56 24.10 -34.10 5.89
CA THR A 56 23.20 -35.26 6.01
C THR A 56 22.69 -35.59 4.61
N ASP A 57 23.38 -36.51 3.94
CA ASP A 57 22.95 -37.06 2.67
C ASP A 57 21.66 -37.87 2.88
N LYS A 58 20.54 -37.37 2.31
CA LYS A 58 19.32 -38.16 2.11
C LYS A 58 19.24 -38.57 0.65
N THR A 59 19.66 -39.80 0.40
CA THR A 59 19.41 -40.57 -0.82
C THR A 59 17.91 -40.65 -1.08
N SER A 60 17.44 -40.05 -2.17
CA SER A 60 16.07 -40.24 -2.67
C SER A 60 16.10 -41.18 -3.88
N SER A 61 15.35 -42.25 -3.75
CA SER A 61 15.11 -43.31 -4.73
C SER A 61 14.21 -42.79 -5.85
N SER A 62 14.69 -42.84 -7.09
CA SER A 62 13.92 -42.55 -8.30
C SER A 62 13.02 -43.75 -8.66
N SER A 63 11.71 -43.56 -8.62
CA SER A 63 10.74 -44.46 -9.24
C SER A 63 10.08 -43.75 -10.40
N ASP A 64 10.48 -44.12 -11.61
CA ASP A 64 9.90 -43.68 -12.88
C ASP A 64 8.50 -44.26 -13.05
N ALA A 65 7.49 -43.40 -12.91
CA ALA A 65 6.13 -43.68 -13.35
C ALA A 65 5.69 -42.59 -14.32
N ALA A 66 5.40 -43.00 -15.56
CA ALA A 66 4.95 -42.10 -16.61
C ALA A 66 3.58 -41.46 -16.25
N PRO A 67 3.45 -40.12 -16.31
CA PRO A 67 2.19 -39.47 -15.95
C PRO A 67 1.18 -39.55 -17.09
N ALA A 68 -0.05 -39.88 -16.72
CA ALA A 68 -1.21 -39.80 -17.60
C ALA A 68 -1.56 -38.33 -17.91
N PRO A 69 -2.04 -38.01 -19.12
CA PRO A 69 -2.44 -36.66 -19.48
C PRO A 69 -3.83 -36.37 -18.90
N GLY A 70 -3.89 -35.66 -17.77
CA GLY A 70 -5.15 -35.24 -17.18
C GLY A 70 -4.96 -34.44 -15.90
N SER A 71 -5.54 -33.24 -15.88
CA SER A 71 -5.55 -32.24 -14.81
C SER A 71 -4.18 -31.70 -14.39
N GLU A 72 -3.85 -30.50 -14.87
CA GLU A 72 -2.91 -29.60 -14.19
C GLU A 72 -3.51 -29.25 -12.82
N TYR A 73 -3.32 -30.16 -11.87
CA TYR A 73 -3.43 -29.83 -10.46
C TYR A 73 -2.29 -28.85 -10.23
N TYR A 74 -2.61 -27.55 -10.17
CA TYR A 74 -1.69 -26.58 -9.62
C TYR A 74 -1.44 -27.02 -8.19
N ASP A 75 -0.37 -27.79 -7.99
CA ASP A 75 0.18 -28.10 -6.70
C ASP A 75 0.58 -26.75 -6.11
N SER A 76 -0.38 -26.14 -5.42
CA SER A 76 -0.19 -24.93 -4.64
C SER A 76 0.79 -25.35 -3.57
N GLY A 77 2.08 -25.19 -3.88
CA GLY A 77 3.17 -25.54 -2.98
C GLY A 77 2.90 -24.97 -1.59
N PRO A 78 3.57 -25.53 -0.57
CA PRO A 78 3.34 -25.13 0.81
C PRO A 78 3.34 -23.60 0.93
N PRO A 79 2.41 -23.02 1.72
CA PRO A 79 2.23 -21.58 1.79
C PRO A 79 3.57 -20.90 2.06
N VAL A 80 3.97 -19.99 1.18
CA VAL A 80 5.21 -19.24 1.33
C VAL A 80 5.01 -18.26 2.48
N ILE A 81 5.55 -18.61 3.65
CA ILE A 81 5.57 -17.74 4.82
C ILE A 81 6.65 -16.69 4.56
N LEU A 82 6.23 -15.50 4.11
CA LEU A 82 7.14 -14.36 4.03
C LEU A 82 7.47 -13.91 5.46
N PRO A 83 8.76 -13.86 5.84
CA PRO A 83 9.13 -13.36 7.15
C PRO A 83 8.71 -11.90 7.26
N VAL A 84 7.75 -11.61 8.13
CA VAL A 84 7.32 -10.24 8.48
C VAL A 84 8.26 -9.68 9.53
N THR A 85 9.56 -9.81 9.28
CA THR A 85 10.62 -9.32 10.16
C THR A 85 11.29 -8.14 9.48
N SER A 86 11.70 -7.14 10.26
CA SER A 86 12.59 -6.08 9.78
C SER A 86 14.03 -6.56 9.57
N GLU A 87 14.32 -7.83 9.86
CA GLU A 87 15.63 -8.45 9.69
C GLU A 87 15.89 -8.76 8.20
N GLN A 88 17.15 -8.63 7.77
CA GLN A 88 17.52 -8.95 6.39
C GLN A 88 17.35 -10.45 6.11
N PRO A 89 16.81 -10.84 4.95
CA PRO A 89 16.37 -9.98 3.84
C PRO A 89 14.94 -9.42 4.05
N ASP A 90 14.83 -8.10 4.21
CA ASP A 90 13.55 -7.38 4.35
C ASP A 90 12.91 -7.18 2.97
N ALA A 91 12.32 -8.26 2.46
CA ALA A 91 11.70 -8.29 1.13
C ALA A 91 10.56 -7.26 0.98
N LEU A 92 9.95 -6.83 2.09
CA LEU A 92 8.87 -5.85 2.11
C LEU A 92 9.37 -4.41 2.31
N GLY A 93 10.64 -4.22 2.65
CA GLY A 93 11.24 -2.92 2.95
C GLY A 93 10.63 -2.23 4.17
N ILE A 94 10.04 -2.99 5.10
CA ILE A 94 9.36 -2.45 6.30
C ILE A 94 10.37 -1.75 7.22
N GLY A 95 11.59 -2.30 7.36
CA GLY A 95 12.68 -1.69 8.12
C GLY A 95 13.18 -0.38 7.52
N ASN A 96 12.99 -0.18 6.21
CA ASN A 96 13.36 1.07 5.52
C ASN A 96 12.24 2.12 5.54
N VAL A 97 11.06 1.78 6.05
CA VAL A 97 9.99 2.75 6.25
C VAL A 97 10.42 3.71 7.35
N SER A 98 10.50 5.00 7.02
CA SER A 98 10.80 6.06 8.00
C SER A 98 9.96 5.84 9.27
N GLY A 99 10.55 6.01 10.47
CA GLY A 99 9.83 5.84 11.74
C GLY A 99 8.54 6.67 11.86
N PHE A 100 8.39 7.71 11.02
CA PHE A 100 7.14 8.45 10.88
C PHE A 100 5.96 7.60 10.40
N TYR A 101 6.20 6.51 9.68
CA TYR A 101 5.19 5.55 9.23
C TYR A 101 5.29 4.21 9.97
N GLY A 102 6.03 4.17 11.07
CA GLY A 102 6.05 2.99 11.93
C GLY A 102 4.67 2.70 12.54
N PRO A 103 4.48 1.52 13.15
CA PRO A 103 3.20 1.07 13.69
C PRO A 103 2.56 2.07 14.66
N GLY A 104 3.36 2.72 15.52
CA GLY A 104 2.87 3.70 16.49
C GLY A 104 2.31 4.96 15.85
N SER A 105 3.01 5.52 14.86
CA SER A 105 2.57 6.72 14.13
C SER A 105 1.31 6.44 13.31
N TRP A 106 1.25 5.27 12.67
CA TRP A 106 0.05 4.81 11.96
C TRP A 106 -1.14 4.66 12.91
N ALA A 107 -0.95 4.02 14.07
CA ALA A 107 -2.00 3.87 15.08
C ALA A 107 -2.47 5.23 15.62
N ALA A 108 -1.56 6.16 15.91
CA ALA A 108 -1.91 7.50 16.37
C ALA A 108 -2.74 8.27 15.33
N TRP A 109 -2.34 8.21 14.06
CA TRP A 109 -3.11 8.79 12.95
C TRP A 109 -4.49 8.13 12.82
N PHE A 110 -4.58 6.80 12.87
CA PHE A 110 -5.85 6.09 12.81
C PHE A 110 -6.79 6.45 13.97
N ILE A 111 -6.27 6.51 15.20
CA ILE A 111 -7.04 6.93 16.38
C ILE A 111 -7.56 8.37 16.21
N SER A 112 -6.75 9.28 15.64
CA SER A 112 -7.20 10.65 15.35
C SER A 112 -8.36 10.70 14.35
N ILE A 113 -8.37 9.81 13.35
CA ILE A 113 -9.51 9.63 12.43
C ILE A 113 -10.74 9.18 13.22
N VAL A 114 -10.64 8.10 13.99
CA VAL A 114 -11.78 7.58 14.77
C VAL A 114 -12.32 8.62 15.74
N ALA A 115 -11.44 9.33 16.46
CA ALA A 115 -11.83 10.38 17.40
C ALA A 115 -12.53 11.56 16.70
N SER A 116 -12.08 11.94 15.50
CA SER A 116 -12.74 12.99 14.70
C SER A 116 -14.14 12.54 14.23
N TRP A 117 -14.32 11.27 13.86
CA TRP A 117 -15.63 10.69 13.55
C TRP A 117 -16.57 10.69 14.76
N CYS A 118 -16.10 10.24 15.92
CA CYS A 118 -16.89 10.27 17.15
C CYS A 118 -17.36 11.70 17.49
N ARG A 119 -16.49 12.70 17.31
CA ARG A 119 -16.86 14.10 17.54
C ARG A 119 -17.82 14.66 16.49
N LEU A 120 -17.69 14.22 15.24
CA LEU A 120 -18.63 14.55 14.18
C LEU A 120 -20.03 14.02 14.48
N LEU A 121 -20.14 12.74 14.87
CA LEU A 121 -21.41 12.07 15.18
C LEU A 121 -22.07 12.56 16.47
N ARG A 122 -21.31 13.09 17.43
CA ARG A 122 -21.85 13.73 18.64
C ARG A 122 -22.43 15.13 18.39
N VAL A 123 -22.36 15.65 17.16
CA VAL A 123 -22.86 16.98 16.78
C VAL A 123 -22.33 18.09 17.71
N SER A 124 -21.06 18.00 18.09
CA SER A 124 -20.39 19.03 18.89
C SER A 124 -20.37 20.34 18.11
N GLU A 125 -20.92 21.41 18.71
CA GLU A 125 -20.93 22.77 18.15
C GLU A 125 -19.61 23.53 18.34
N ASP A 126 -18.61 22.88 18.91
CA ASP A 126 -17.31 23.49 19.15
C ASP A 126 -16.65 23.85 17.81
N ARG A 127 -16.16 25.09 17.72
CA ARG A 127 -15.50 25.60 16.50
C ARG A 127 -14.15 24.94 16.22
N PHE A 128 -13.53 24.36 17.25
CA PHE A 128 -12.19 23.79 17.18
C PHE A 128 -12.23 22.30 17.55
N ASP A 129 -11.90 21.45 16.58
CA ASP A 129 -11.77 20.01 16.75
C ASP A 129 -10.30 19.57 16.62
N PRO A 130 -9.54 19.45 17.72
CA PRO A 130 -8.14 19.03 17.68
C PRO A 130 -7.96 17.65 17.04
N ASN A 131 -8.95 16.75 17.08
CA ASN A 131 -8.84 15.44 16.46
C ASN A 131 -8.86 15.57 14.94
N THR A 132 -9.79 16.37 14.39
CA THR A 132 -9.81 16.68 12.95
C THR A 132 -8.50 17.38 12.53
N TRP A 133 -7.99 18.33 13.31
CA TRP A 133 -6.72 18.99 13.00
C TRP A 133 -5.54 18.03 13.00
N LEU A 134 -5.42 17.15 13.99
CA LEU A 134 -4.34 16.18 14.09
C LEU A 134 -4.39 15.16 12.94
N PHE A 135 -5.58 14.66 12.62
CA PHE A 135 -5.83 13.79 11.47
C PHE A 135 -5.42 14.47 10.15
N LEU A 136 -5.87 15.71 9.91
CA LEU A 136 -5.54 16.45 8.69
C LEU A 136 -4.04 16.72 8.62
N LEU A 137 -3.40 17.08 9.72
CA LEU A 137 -1.95 17.31 9.78
C LEU A 137 -1.17 16.05 9.37
N GLY A 138 -1.53 14.89 9.93
CA GLY A 138 -0.90 13.61 9.57
C GLY A 138 -1.10 13.27 8.08
N THR A 139 -2.30 13.50 7.55
CA THR A 139 -2.61 13.26 6.13
C THR A 139 -1.86 14.21 5.20
N ASN A 140 -1.72 15.49 5.58
CA ASN A 140 -0.94 16.49 4.84
C ASN A 140 0.56 16.17 4.88
N TRP A 141 1.08 15.74 6.02
CA TRP A 141 2.47 15.30 6.12
C TRP A 141 2.73 14.09 5.21
N ALA A 142 1.80 13.13 5.19
CA ALA A 142 1.88 12.00 4.29
C ALA A 142 1.89 12.43 2.82
N ALA A 143 1.09 13.43 2.46
CA ALA A 143 1.06 13.99 1.11
C ALA A 143 2.40 14.63 0.71
N VAL A 144 3.04 15.40 1.61
CA VAL A 144 4.39 15.98 1.38
C VAL A 144 5.42 14.88 1.18
N ALA A 145 5.39 13.86 2.04
CA ALA A 145 6.29 12.74 1.94
C ALA A 145 6.08 11.96 0.64
N LEU A 146 4.81 11.79 0.19
CA LEU A 146 4.47 11.17 -1.09
C LEU A 146 5.08 11.94 -2.27
N PHE A 147 4.96 13.28 -2.29
CA PHE A 147 5.64 14.10 -3.30
C PHE A 147 7.15 13.90 -3.30
N ARG A 148 7.75 13.87 -2.11
CA ARG A 148 9.20 13.70 -1.96
C ARG A 148 9.68 12.35 -2.50
N VAL A 149 9.01 11.26 -2.14
CA VAL A 149 9.40 9.92 -2.59
C VAL A 149 9.13 9.70 -4.08
N ILE A 150 8.05 10.27 -4.64
CA ILE A 150 7.80 10.27 -6.09
C ILE A 150 8.94 10.99 -6.82
N ARG A 151 9.33 12.17 -6.34
CA ARG A 151 10.43 12.93 -6.93
C ARG A 151 11.76 12.17 -6.86
N MET A 152 12.04 11.51 -5.73
CA MET A 152 13.21 10.66 -5.58
C MET A 152 13.19 9.49 -6.58
N ALA A 153 12.06 8.79 -6.70
CA ALA A 153 11.91 7.70 -7.67
C ALA A 153 12.08 8.16 -9.12
N GLN A 154 11.55 9.33 -9.48
CA GLN A 154 11.71 9.93 -10.81
C GLN A 154 13.14 10.39 -11.11
N SER A 155 13.97 10.61 -10.07
CA SER A 155 15.36 11.02 -10.25
C SER A 155 16.33 9.86 -10.47
N ILE A 156 15.86 8.61 -10.34
CA ILE A 156 16.69 7.42 -10.59
C ILE A 156 16.85 7.26 -12.12
N PRO A 157 18.09 7.23 -12.66
CA PRO A 157 18.32 7.01 -14.09
C PRO A 157 17.82 5.62 -14.52
N LEU A 158 17.03 5.53 -15.59
CA LEU A 158 16.51 4.26 -16.10
C LEU A 158 17.62 3.28 -16.51
N ASP A 159 18.76 3.80 -16.98
CA ASP A 159 19.90 2.99 -17.43
C ASP A 159 20.84 2.56 -16.29
N SER A 160 20.47 2.84 -15.03
CA SER A 160 21.31 2.46 -13.89
C SER A 160 21.25 0.95 -13.66
N LEU A 161 22.42 0.32 -13.54
CA LEU A 161 22.56 -1.08 -13.08
C LEU A 161 21.94 -1.32 -11.69
N THR A 162 21.75 -0.25 -10.90
CA THR A 162 21.14 -0.31 -9.56
C THR A 162 19.67 0.09 -9.54
N TYR A 163 19.05 0.36 -10.70
CA TYR A 163 17.68 0.90 -10.78
C TYR A 163 16.67 0.10 -9.95
N ASP A 164 16.64 -1.23 -10.12
CA ASP A 164 15.68 -2.09 -9.42
C ASP A 164 15.92 -2.14 -7.91
N ALA A 165 17.18 -2.12 -7.47
CA ALA A 165 17.54 -2.11 -6.06
C ALA A 165 17.16 -0.76 -5.41
N ASP A 166 17.50 0.34 -6.07
CA ASP A 166 17.21 1.70 -5.60
C ASP A 166 15.69 1.95 -5.55
N LEU A 167 14.97 1.60 -6.62
CA LEU A 167 13.51 1.67 -6.66
C LEU A 167 12.88 0.74 -5.62
N GLY A 168 13.43 -0.47 -5.48
CA GLY A 168 13.03 -1.46 -4.47
C GLY A 168 13.05 -0.89 -3.06
N SER A 169 14.10 -0.14 -2.71
CA SER A 169 14.24 0.50 -1.40
C SER A 169 13.16 1.58 -1.13
N LEU A 170 12.62 2.20 -2.19
CA LEU A 170 11.60 3.25 -2.08
C LEU A 170 10.17 2.71 -2.02
N LYS A 171 9.92 1.48 -2.50
CA LYS A 171 8.57 0.90 -2.61
C LYS A 171 7.79 0.94 -1.30
N GLY A 172 8.42 0.55 -0.18
CA GLY A 172 7.78 0.58 1.14
C GLY A 172 7.37 2.01 1.56
N SER A 173 8.26 2.98 1.39
CA SER A 173 7.98 4.39 1.71
C SER A 173 6.91 5.01 0.81
N ILE A 174 6.93 4.68 -0.49
CA ILE A 174 5.90 5.10 -1.46
C ILE A 174 4.54 4.53 -1.04
N GLY A 175 4.47 3.22 -0.77
CA GLY A 175 3.25 2.54 -0.37
C GLY A 175 2.67 3.10 0.92
N ALA A 176 3.50 3.30 1.95
CA ALA A 176 3.07 3.85 3.23
C ALA A 176 2.52 5.29 3.09
N ALA A 177 3.26 6.17 2.42
CA ALA A 177 2.84 7.56 2.20
C ALA A 177 1.54 7.62 1.38
N PHE A 178 1.48 6.86 0.28
CA PHE A 178 0.28 6.78 -0.56
C PHE A 178 -0.93 6.29 0.23
N ASN A 179 -0.79 5.23 1.02
CA ASN A 179 -1.88 4.64 1.78
C ASN A 179 -2.49 5.63 2.79
N VAL A 180 -1.63 6.31 3.58
CA VAL A 180 -2.07 7.31 4.55
C VAL A 180 -2.73 8.51 3.84
N THR A 181 -2.14 8.99 2.74
CA THR A 181 -2.73 10.07 1.94
C THR A 181 -4.08 9.66 1.35
N PHE A 182 -4.21 8.47 0.77
CA PHE A 182 -5.44 7.98 0.14
C PHE A 182 -6.56 7.82 1.17
N TRP A 183 -6.35 7.02 2.22
CA TRP A 183 -7.39 6.76 3.22
C TRP A 183 -7.73 8.02 4.02
N GLY A 184 -6.73 8.85 4.31
CA GLY A 184 -6.98 10.13 4.95
C GLY A 184 -7.82 11.04 4.05
N THR A 185 -7.55 11.07 2.74
CA THR A 185 -8.36 11.83 1.79
C THR A 185 -9.80 11.34 1.74
N PHE A 186 -9.98 10.03 1.67
CA PHE A 186 -11.29 9.40 1.67
C PHE A 186 -12.10 9.76 2.93
N HIS A 187 -11.51 9.61 4.12
CA HIS A 187 -12.19 9.96 5.38
C HIS A 187 -12.47 11.46 5.49
N GLY A 188 -11.55 12.32 5.06
CA GLY A 188 -11.77 13.78 5.03
C GLY A 188 -12.95 14.17 4.15
N LEU A 189 -13.07 13.55 2.97
CA LEU A 189 -14.21 13.74 2.06
C LEU A 189 -15.53 13.25 2.67
N MET A 190 -15.53 12.06 3.27
CA MET A 190 -16.72 11.51 3.92
C MET A 190 -17.18 12.38 5.10
N GLN A 191 -16.24 12.87 5.92
CA GLN A 191 -16.56 13.82 6.99
C GLN A 191 -17.08 15.16 6.45
N TYR A 192 -16.57 15.64 5.32
CA TYR A 192 -17.05 16.85 4.67
C TYR A 192 -18.51 16.69 4.22
N LEU A 193 -18.83 15.59 3.54
CA LEU A 193 -20.20 15.29 3.10
C LEU A 193 -21.14 15.14 4.30
N LEU A 194 -20.73 14.42 5.34
CA LEU A 194 -21.56 14.20 6.51
C LEU A 194 -21.77 15.49 7.32
N ALA A 195 -20.75 16.35 7.43
CA ALA A 195 -20.89 17.66 8.08
C ALA A 195 -21.86 18.59 7.31
N MET A 196 -21.98 18.45 5.98
CA MET A 196 -23.02 19.15 5.23
C MET A 196 -24.43 18.68 5.56
N ILE A 197 -24.61 17.41 5.93
CA ILE A 197 -25.92 16.80 6.22
C ILE A 197 -26.34 17.02 7.67
N ILE A 198 -25.42 16.87 8.63
CA ILE A 198 -25.74 16.83 10.07
C ILE A 198 -25.92 18.22 10.70
N PHE A 199 -25.13 19.22 10.29
CA PHE A 199 -25.12 20.52 10.98
C PHE A 199 -26.12 21.51 10.38
N ASP A 200 -27.12 21.88 11.16
CA ASP A 200 -28.10 22.93 10.82
C ASP A 200 -27.55 24.35 11.06
N THR A 201 -26.64 24.51 12.03
CA THR A 201 -26.09 25.82 12.38
C THR A 201 -25.04 26.27 11.36
N ARG A 202 -25.41 27.25 10.52
CA ARG A 202 -24.54 27.81 9.45
C ARG A 202 -23.13 28.21 9.92
N LYS A 203 -22.97 28.65 11.18
CA LYS A 203 -21.67 29.10 11.70
C LYS A 203 -20.72 27.94 11.99
N ALA A 204 -21.12 26.97 12.82
CA ALA A 204 -20.28 25.82 13.18
C ALA A 204 -19.98 24.95 11.95
N GLN A 205 -21.00 24.73 11.12
CA GLN A 205 -20.88 24.04 9.84
C GLN A 205 -19.80 24.69 8.96
N ARG A 206 -19.87 26.01 8.76
CA ARG A 206 -18.93 26.74 7.89
C ARG A 206 -17.48 26.56 8.33
N TYR A 207 -17.16 26.73 9.61
CA TYR A 207 -15.78 26.54 10.10
C TYR A 207 -15.27 25.14 9.82
N ARG A 208 -16.07 24.11 10.13
CA ARG A 208 -15.67 22.72 9.94
C ARG A 208 -15.48 22.37 8.46
N LEU A 209 -16.40 22.82 7.60
CA LEU A 209 -16.29 22.64 6.15
C LEU A 209 -15.04 23.33 5.60
N TRP A 210 -14.70 24.53 6.06
CA TRP A 210 -13.47 25.21 5.64
C TRP A 210 -12.22 24.48 6.12
N THR A 211 -12.17 24.02 7.37
CA THR A 211 -11.04 23.24 7.88
C THR A 211 -10.82 21.96 7.07
N LEU A 212 -11.89 21.20 6.81
CA LEU A 212 -11.83 20.00 5.97
C LEU A 212 -11.41 20.35 4.54
N LEU A 213 -12.05 21.33 3.90
CA LEU A 213 -11.73 21.71 2.52
C LEU A 213 -10.26 22.12 2.37
N LEU A 214 -9.77 23.00 3.24
CA LEU A 214 -8.39 23.49 3.19
C LEU A 214 -7.39 22.37 3.49
N GLY A 215 -7.66 21.53 4.49
CA GLY A 215 -6.81 20.40 4.83
C GLY A 215 -6.77 19.30 3.76
N MET A 216 -7.73 19.30 2.83
CA MET A 216 -7.87 18.32 1.76
C MET A 216 -7.18 18.71 0.45
N ILE A 217 -6.75 19.97 0.28
CA ILE A 217 -6.13 20.44 -0.97
C ILE A 217 -4.84 19.68 -1.29
N LEU A 218 -3.90 19.64 -0.34
CA LEU A 218 -2.58 19.05 -0.57
C LEU A 218 -2.63 17.52 -0.78
N PRO A 219 -3.39 16.73 0.00
CA PRO A 219 -3.58 15.31 -0.28
C PRO A 219 -4.16 15.02 -1.67
N CYS A 220 -5.15 15.80 -2.11
CA CYS A 220 -5.70 15.67 -3.46
C CYS A 220 -4.65 15.94 -4.55
N LEU A 221 -3.83 17.00 -4.39
CA LEU A 221 -2.74 17.30 -5.32
C LEU A 221 -1.71 16.16 -5.36
N ALA A 222 -1.34 15.61 -4.20
CA ALA A 222 -0.39 14.50 -4.11
C ALA A 222 -0.91 13.23 -4.79
N LEU A 223 -2.19 12.90 -4.59
CA LEU A 223 -2.82 11.76 -5.25
C LEU A 223 -2.90 11.94 -6.78
N MET A 224 -3.22 13.15 -7.26
CA MET A 224 -3.19 13.42 -8.70
C MET A 224 -1.77 13.28 -9.29
N HIS A 225 -0.76 13.74 -8.57
CA HIS A 225 0.64 13.64 -8.98
C HIS A 225 1.19 12.20 -8.89
N SER A 226 0.54 11.33 -8.14
CA SER A 226 0.91 9.92 -7.99
C SER A 226 0.51 9.03 -9.17
N ALA A 227 -0.16 9.57 -10.20
CA ALA A 227 -0.54 8.83 -11.40
C ALA A 227 0.59 8.02 -12.08
N PRO A 228 1.84 8.51 -12.18
CA PRO A 228 2.96 7.73 -12.74
C PRO A 228 3.34 6.49 -11.93
N LEU A 229 2.96 6.40 -10.64
CA LEU A 229 3.24 5.20 -9.84
C LEU A 229 2.57 3.94 -10.43
N ARG A 230 1.50 4.11 -11.20
CA ARG A 230 0.81 3.01 -11.88
C ARG A 230 1.71 2.24 -12.84
N THR A 231 2.64 2.93 -13.49
CA THR A 231 3.54 2.30 -14.47
C THR A 231 4.78 1.69 -13.83
N MET A 232 5.04 1.97 -12.55
CA MET A 232 6.27 1.56 -11.85
C MET A 232 6.19 0.15 -11.25
N ASN A 233 5.11 -0.61 -11.49
CA ASN A 233 4.84 -1.91 -10.86
C ASN A 233 5.15 -1.89 -9.35
N VAL A 234 4.94 -0.74 -8.70
CA VAL A 234 5.08 -0.66 -7.24
C VAL A 234 4.01 -1.61 -6.75
N PRO A 235 4.39 -2.74 -6.12
CA PRO A 235 3.45 -3.74 -5.70
C PRO A 235 2.46 -2.98 -4.85
N ALA A 236 1.25 -2.92 -5.36
CA ALA A 236 0.16 -2.31 -4.67
C ALA A 236 -0.17 -3.32 -3.56
N LEU A 237 0.69 -3.37 -2.54
CA LEU A 237 0.66 -4.36 -1.47
C LEU A 237 -0.70 -4.31 -0.76
N TYR A 238 -1.38 -3.17 -0.88
CA TYR A 238 -2.74 -2.97 -0.43
C TYR A 238 -3.82 -3.15 -1.53
N TRP A 239 -3.57 -2.85 -2.83
CA TRP A 239 -4.59 -3.12 -3.87
C TRP A 239 -4.61 -4.57 -4.31
N HIS A 240 -3.48 -5.27 -4.46
CA HIS A 240 -3.53 -6.70 -4.75
C HIS A 240 -4.16 -7.49 -3.60
N ALA A 241 -3.95 -7.07 -2.34
CA ALA A 241 -4.67 -7.63 -1.20
C ALA A 241 -6.19 -7.32 -1.21
N MET A 242 -6.62 -6.18 -1.78
CA MET A 242 -8.04 -5.82 -1.95
C MET A 242 -8.65 -6.24 -3.29
N HIS A 243 -7.86 -6.69 -4.26
CA HIS A 243 -8.32 -7.26 -5.54
C HIS A 243 -8.67 -8.76 -5.39
N SER A 244 -9.06 -9.18 -4.18
CA SER A 244 -9.46 -10.54 -3.84
C SER A 244 -10.83 -10.90 -4.43
N GLY A 245 -10.86 -11.03 -5.75
CA GLY A 245 -11.62 -12.10 -6.39
C GLY A 245 -10.80 -13.38 -6.60
N ALA A 246 -9.47 -13.34 -6.43
CA ALA A 246 -8.57 -14.43 -6.84
C ALA A 246 -7.55 -14.91 -5.79
N TYR A 247 -7.50 -14.31 -4.60
CA TYR A 247 -6.68 -14.85 -3.51
C TYR A 247 -7.60 -15.55 -2.53
N ASP A 248 -7.58 -16.88 -2.58
CA ASP A 248 -8.17 -17.74 -1.56
C ASP A 248 -7.74 -17.25 -0.18
N LEU A 249 -8.73 -17.06 0.70
CA LEU A 249 -8.60 -16.66 2.10
C LEU A 249 -7.88 -17.70 2.98
N ASN A 250 -6.99 -18.51 2.39
CA ASN A 250 -6.08 -19.41 3.09
C ASN A 250 -4.86 -18.66 3.65
N LEU A 251 -5.07 -17.46 4.20
CA LEU A 251 -4.20 -16.93 5.23
C LEU A 251 -4.50 -17.73 6.51
N ALA A 252 -4.06 -18.99 6.51
CA ALA A 252 -4.00 -19.80 7.70
C ALA A 252 -3.07 -19.07 8.68
N VAL A 253 -3.67 -18.34 9.61
CA VAL A 253 -3.02 -17.99 10.87
C VAL A 253 -2.56 -19.32 11.44
N ALA A 254 -1.27 -19.61 11.30
CA ALA A 254 -0.65 -20.77 11.92
C ALA A 254 -0.78 -20.57 13.43
N TYR A 255 -1.86 -21.11 14.00
CA TYR A 255 -1.94 -21.32 15.44
C TYR A 255 -0.78 -22.25 15.79
N PRO A 256 0.09 -21.89 16.74
CA PRO A 256 1.00 -22.87 17.30
C PRO A 256 0.10 -23.91 17.99
N THR A 257 -0.15 -25.04 17.31
CA THR A 257 -0.60 -26.25 17.99
C THR A 257 0.55 -26.67 18.87
N CYS A 258 0.57 -26.17 20.11
CA CYS A 258 1.32 -26.79 21.18
C CYS A 258 0.86 -28.24 21.23
N ALA A 259 1.72 -29.13 20.73
CA ALA A 259 1.60 -30.55 20.97
C ALA A 259 1.68 -30.76 22.49
N LEU A 260 0.52 -30.97 23.10
CA LEU A 260 0.40 -31.60 24.39
C LEU A 260 0.61 -33.09 24.14
N ASP A 261 1.86 -33.53 24.25
CA ASP A 261 2.18 -34.93 24.43
C ASP A 261 1.72 -35.34 25.84
N CYS A 262 0.64 -36.13 25.89
CA CYS A 262 0.24 -37.01 26.99
C CYS A 262 -0.17 -38.34 26.39
#